data_AF-A0A9N7NFR3-F1
#
_entry.id   AF-A0A9N7NFR3-F1
#
_cell.length_a   1.000
_cell.length_b   1.000
_cell.length_c   1.000
_cell.angle_alpha   90.00
_cell.angle_beta   90.00
_cell.angle_gamma   90.00
#
_symmetry.space_group_name_H-M   'P 1'
#
loop_
_entity.id
_entity.type
_entity.pdbx_description
1 polymer ?
#
loop_
_entity_poly.entity_id
_entity_poly.type
_entity_poly.pdbx_seq_one_letter_code
_entity_poly.pdbx_strand_id
1 'polypeptide(L)'
;MERKGMVRDVAESCVESLMAEIVSSYCKGVYANKPELAAPRIKAIGFQVGHRLSERYTMDRPRFTNHLEAIKFICKDFWSDLFKKQIDNIKTKHRGTFVLQDNRFRWLAHMSVDPSLVTTGSVQDPSAMAENEAAQATGLHLYFPCGIIRGALSNLGIPCEVSTDISNLPACSFVVCIKA
;
A
#
# COMPACT_ATOMS: atom_id res chain seq x y z
N MET A 1 -30.35 -8.41 -19.21
CA MET A 1 -30.66 -7.25 -18.35
C MET A 1 -29.67 -7.27 -17.21
N GLU A 2 -28.49 -6.68 -17.40
CA GLU A 2 -27.43 -6.64 -16.38
C GLU A 2 -27.93 -5.78 -15.21
N ARG A 3 -27.90 -6.32 -13.99
CA ARG A 3 -28.11 -5.52 -12.78
C ARG A 3 -26.91 -4.60 -12.65
N LYS A 4 -27.04 -3.36 -13.13
CA LYS A 4 -26.13 -2.28 -12.76
C LYS A 4 -26.28 -2.09 -11.25
N GLY A 5 -25.41 -2.74 -10.48
CA GLY A 5 -25.45 -2.71 -9.01
C GLY A 5 -25.45 -1.26 -8.54
N MET A 6 -26.34 -0.94 -7.61
CA MET A 6 -26.43 0.40 -7.02
C MET A 6 -25.06 0.78 -6.44
N VAL A 7 -24.42 1.77 -7.05
CA VAL A 7 -23.16 2.32 -6.56
C VAL A 7 -23.47 3.05 -5.26
N ARG A 8 -22.79 2.64 -4.18
CA ARG A 8 -22.90 3.30 -2.88
C ARG A 8 -21.71 4.25 -2.78
N ASP A 9 -22.01 5.52 -2.54
CA ASP A 9 -20.97 6.52 -2.29
C ASP A 9 -20.72 6.62 -0.78
N VAL A 10 -19.45 6.67 -0.42
CA VAL A 10 -18.97 6.87 0.96
C VAL A 10 -17.98 8.03 0.91
N ALA A 11 -18.04 8.91 1.92
CA ALA A 11 -17.08 10.01 2.03
C ALA A 11 -15.66 9.45 2.18
N GLU A 12 -14.73 10.03 1.43
CA GLU A 12 -13.31 9.66 1.45
C GLU A 12 -12.71 9.76 2.85
N SER A 13 -13.12 10.78 3.60
CA SER A 13 -12.72 10.99 5.00
C SER A 13 -13.05 9.81 5.92
N CYS A 14 -14.07 8.99 5.62
CA CYS A 14 -14.38 7.80 6.40
C CYS A 14 -13.25 6.76 6.29
N VAL A 15 -12.72 6.56 5.08
CA VAL A 15 -11.62 5.62 4.85
C VAL A 15 -10.33 6.17 5.44
N GLU A 16 -10.05 7.46 5.26
CA GLU A 16 -8.88 8.11 5.84
C GLU A 16 -8.89 8.04 7.36
N SER A 17 -10.03 8.33 8.00
CA SER A 17 -10.19 8.24 9.45
C SER A 17 -10.06 6.82 9.97
N LEU A 18 -10.63 5.84 9.25
CA LEU A 18 -10.46 4.42 9.59
C LEU A 18 -8.99 4.00 9.50
N MET A 19 -8.29 4.42 8.45
CA MET A 19 -6.88 4.11 8.25
C MET A 19 -5.99 4.75 9.32
N ALA A 20 -6.27 6.00 9.69
CA ALA A 20 -5.58 6.68 10.78
C ALA A 20 -5.81 5.96 12.12
N GLU A 21 -7.06 5.57 12.40
CA GLU A 21 -7.41 4.89 13.64
C GLU A 21 -6.85 3.47 13.72
N ILE A 22 -6.77 2.72 12.61
CA ILE A 22 -6.09 1.42 12.59
C ILE A 22 -4.64 1.58 13.05
N VAL A 23 -3.90 2.54 12.49
CA VAL A 23 -2.50 2.77 12.89
C VAL A 23 -2.44 3.20 14.35
N SER A 24 -3.25 4.18 14.77
CA SER A 24 -3.31 4.66 16.15
C SER A 24 -3.60 3.54 17.16
N SER A 25 -4.63 2.72 16.89
CA SER A 25 -5.06 1.62 17.74
C SER A 25 -3.99 0.53 17.91
N TYR A 26 -3.29 0.17 16.83
CA TYR A 26 -2.21 -0.80 16.92
C TYR A 26 -0.98 -0.24 17.63
N CYS A 27 -0.63 1.02 17.41
CA CYS A 27 0.59 1.62 17.96
C CYS A 27 0.45 2.05 19.42
N LYS A 28 -0.70 2.65 19.78
CA LYS A 28 -0.94 3.22 21.12
C LYS A 28 -1.80 2.32 22.00
N GLY A 29 -2.52 1.37 21.41
CA GLY A 29 -3.37 0.42 22.12
C GLY A 29 -2.76 -0.98 22.18
N VAL A 30 -3.05 -1.79 21.16
CA VAL A 30 -2.80 -3.24 21.14
C VAL A 30 -1.31 -3.58 21.33
N TYR A 31 -0.43 -2.84 20.67
CA TYR A 31 1.01 -3.06 20.71
C TYR A 31 1.79 -1.89 21.32
N ALA A 32 1.18 -1.15 22.25
CA ALA A 32 1.86 -0.06 22.97
C ALA A 32 3.20 -0.49 23.58
N ASN A 33 3.29 -1.74 24.06
CA ASN A 33 4.49 -2.30 24.68
C ASN A 33 5.36 -3.14 23.71
N LYS A 34 4.96 -3.27 22.43
CA LYS A 34 5.60 -4.12 21.40
C LYS A 34 5.47 -3.51 19.99
N PRO A 35 5.95 -2.28 19.76
CA PRO A 35 5.71 -1.53 18.52
C PRO A 35 6.16 -2.26 17.24
N GLU A 36 7.15 -3.14 17.33
CA GLU A 36 7.64 -3.97 16.22
C GLU A 36 6.57 -4.89 15.60
N LEU A 37 5.51 -5.20 16.34
CA LEU A 37 4.41 -6.06 15.87
C LEU A 37 3.34 -5.30 15.08
N ALA A 38 3.27 -3.97 15.19
CA ALA A 38 2.25 -3.16 14.55
C ALA A 38 2.36 -3.20 13.01
N ALA A 39 3.56 -2.94 12.49
CA ALA A 39 3.81 -2.91 11.05
C ALA A 39 3.48 -4.25 10.33
N PRO A 40 3.98 -5.42 10.78
CA PRO A 40 3.61 -6.71 10.20
C PRO A 40 2.10 -6.98 10.25
N ARG A 41 1.43 -6.58 11.34
CA ARG A 41 -0.01 -6.79 11.50
C ARG A 41 -0.83 -5.92 10.56
N ILE A 42 -0.51 -4.64 10.44
CA ILE A 42 -1.16 -3.70 9.52
C ILE A 42 -0.97 -4.17 8.07
N LYS A 43 0.24 -4.61 7.69
CA LYS A 43 0.52 -5.19 6.37
C LYS A 43 -0.30 -6.45 6.11
N ALA A 44 -0.50 -7.31 7.11
CA ALA A 44 -1.32 -8.51 6.99
C ALA A 44 -2.81 -8.19 6.75
N ILE A 45 -3.35 -7.15 7.40
CA ILE A 45 -4.73 -6.68 7.13
C ILE A 45 -4.82 -6.20 5.67
N GLY A 46 -3.89 -5.34 5.25
CA GLY A 46 -3.83 -4.87 3.86
C GLY A 46 -3.75 -6.01 2.85
N PHE A 47 -2.97 -7.05 3.15
CA PHE A 47 -2.87 -8.26 2.31
C PHE A 47 -4.22 -8.95 2.10
N GLN A 48 -4.98 -9.17 3.17
CA GLN A 48 -6.31 -9.79 3.05
C GLN A 48 -7.25 -8.93 2.23
N VAL A 49 -7.24 -7.61 2.44
CA VAL A 49 -8.05 -6.66 1.67
C VAL A 49 -7.68 -6.68 0.19
N GLY A 50 -6.39 -6.57 -0.14
CA GLY A 50 -5.90 -6.60 -1.52
C GLY A 50 -6.25 -7.90 -2.25
N HIS A 51 -6.13 -9.04 -1.56
CA HIS A 51 -6.50 -10.35 -2.11
C HIS A 51 -7.98 -10.37 -2.52
N ARG A 52 -8.89 -9.99 -1.62
CA ARG A 52 -10.34 -9.96 -1.90
C ARG A 52 -10.74 -8.93 -2.95
N LEU A 53 -10.11 -7.76 -2.93
CA LEU A 53 -10.38 -6.72 -3.93
C LEU A 53 -9.98 -7.16 -5.34
N SER A 54 -8.84 -7.85 -5.46
CA SER A 54 -8.43 -8.35 -6.77
C SER A 54 -9.39 -9.41 -7.32
N GLU A 55 -9.90 -10.34 -6.51
CA GLU A 55 -10.97 -11.29 -6.92
C GLU A 55 -12.16 -10.54 -7.54
N ARG A 56 -12.59 -9.45 -6.90
CA ARG A 56 -13.72 -8.63 -7.37
C ARG A 56 -13.39 -7.86 -8.64
N TYR A 57 -12.24 -7.19 -8.72
CA TYR A 57 -11.89 -6.30 -9.84
C TYR A 57 -11.40 -7.03 -11.08
N THR A 58 -11.11 -8.33 -10.98
CA THR A 58 -10.72 -9.17 -12.12
C THR A 58 -11.77 -10.19 -12.52
N MET A 59 -12.98 -10.14 -11.93
CA MET A 59 -14.06 -11.11 -12.18
C MET A 59 -14.39 -11.26 -13.67
N ASP A 60 -14.50 -10.14 -14.39
CA ASP A 60 -14.86 -10.12 -15.82
C ASP A 60 -13.65 -9.90 -16.73
N ARG A 61 -12.42 -10.11 -16.22
CA ARG A 61 -11.19 -9.90 -16.98
C ARG A 61 -10.61 -11.22 -17.48
N PRO A 62 -9.99 -11.24 -18.68
CA PRO A 62 -9.14 -12.35 -19.10
C PRO A 62 -8.03 -12.61 -18.08
N ARG A 63 -7.58 -13.87 -17.99
CA ARG A 63 -6.47 -14.24 -17.11
C ARG A 63 -5.20 -13.52 -17.53
N PHE A 64 -4.43 -13.04 -16.56
CA PHE A 64 -3.12 -12.46 -16.78
C PHE A 64 -2.16 -13.52 -17.32
N THR A 65 -1.44 -13.21 -18.39
CA THR A 65 -0.52 -14.16 -19.02
C THR A 65 0.92 -14.04 -18.49
N ASN A 66 1.25 -12.88 -17.95
CA ASN A 66 2.59 -12.58 -17.44
C ASN A 66 2.55 -11.52 -16.34
N HIS A 67 3.65 -11.41 -15.59
CA HIS A 67 3.75 -10.47 -14.49
C HIS A 67 3.65 -9.00 -14.92
N LEU A 68 4.06 -8.64 -16.14
CA LEU A 68 3.99 -7.26 -16.61
C LEU A 68 2.54 -6.79 -16.80
N GLU A 69 1.65 -7.66 -17.28
CA GLU A 69 0.23 -7.36 -17.39
C GLU A 69 -0.42 -7.12 -16.02
N ALA A 70 -0.09 -7.96 -15.03
CA ALA A 70 -0.60 -7.76 -13.67
C ALA A 70 -0.06 -6.48 -13.03
N ILE A 71 1.22 -6.14 -13.24
CA ILE A 71 1.78 -4.87 -12.75
C ILE A 71 1.09 -3.67 -13.44
N LYS A 72 0.80 -3.75 -14.75
CA LYS A 72 0.02 -2.73 -15.46
C LYS A 72 -1.39 -2.59 -14.88
N PHE A 73 -2.05 -3.70 -14.58
CA PHE A 73 -3.35 -3.71 -13.90
C PHE A 73 -3.28 -3.03 -12.53
N ILE A 74 -2.26 -3.35 -11.72
CA ILE A 74 -2.06 -2.69 -10.42
C ILE A 74 -1.91 -1.17 -10.61
N CYS A 75 -1.08 -0.73 -11.56
CA CYS A 75 -0.76 0.68 -11.75
C CYS A 75 -1.92 1.51 -12.31
N LYS A 76 -2.78 0.89 -13.13
CA LYS A 76 -3.83 1.60 -13.87
C LYS A 76 -5.19 1.38 -13.25
N ASP A 77 -5.71 0.18 -13.40
CA ASP A 77 -7.09 -0.13 -13.02
C ASP A 77 -7.27 -0.20 -11.51
N PHE A 78 -6.47 -1.05 -10.86
CA PHE A 78 -6.62 -1.33 -9.43
C PHE A 78 -6.34 -0.08 -8.58
N TRP A 79 -5.31 0.69 -8.92
CA TRP A 79 -5.02 1.97 -8.26
C TRP A 79 -6.13 2.99 -8.51
N SER A 80 -6.65 3.07 -9.75
CA SER A 80 -7.75 3.98 -10.09
C SER A 80 -9.04 3.62 -9.36
N ASP A 81 -9.34 2.35 -9.18
CA ASP A 81 -10.53 1.92 -8.45
C ASP A 81 -10.46 2.34 -6.97
N LEU A 82 -9.28 2.24 -6.35
CA LEU A 82 -9.05 2.59 -4.95
C LEU A 82 -8.87 4.08 -4.68
N PHE A 83 -8.06 4.76 -5.49
CA PHE A 83 -7.59 6.13 -5.21
C PHE A 83 -8.09 7.16 -6.24
N LYS A 84 -8.91 6.73 -7.20
CA LYS A 84 -9.43 7.58 -8.30
C LYS A 84 -8.31 8.28 -9.08
N LYS A 85 -7.13 7.66 -9.13
CA LYS A 85 -5.97 8.06 -9.91
C LYS A 85 -5.11 6.84 -10.27
N GLN A 86 -4.27 6.96 -11.29
CA GLN A 86 -3.26 5.95 -11.62
C GLN A 86 -1.97 6.21 -10.85
N ILE A 87 -1.08 5.21 -10.78
CA ILE A 87 0.31 5.39 -10.36
C ILE A 87 0.98 6.40 -11.30
N ASP A 88 1.68 7.39 -10.74
CA ASP A 88 2.25 8.49 -11.52
C ASP A 88 3.47 8.03 -12.32
N ASN A 89 4.36 7.24 -11.71
CA ASN A 89 5.55 6.73 -12.39
C ASN A 89 5.80 5.26 -12.04
N ILE A 90 6.27 4.49 -13.02
CA ILE A 90 6.78 3.14 -12.83
C ILE A 90 8.23 3.07 -13.31
N LYS A 91 9.12 2.53 -12.47
CA LYS A 91 10.52 2.26 -12.83
C LYS A 91 10.78 0.76 -12.70
N THR A 92 11.42 0.16 -13.69
CA THR A 92 11.93 -1.22 -13.60
C THR A 92 13.41 -1.14 -13.21
N LYS A 93 13.81 -1.85 -12.15
CA LYS A 93 15.22 -1.98 -11.77
C LYS A 93 15.82 -3.24 -12.42
N HIS A 94 16.22 -4.23 -11.63
CA HIS A 94 16.66 -5.53 -12.12
C HIS A 94 15.48 -6.44 -12.49
N ARG A 95 15.74 -7.57 -13.16
CA ARG A 95 14.72 -8.54 -13.61
C ARG A 95 13.80 -8.92 -12.43
N GLY A 96 12.53 -8.51 -12.51
CA GLY A 96 11.51 -8.80 -11.48
C GLY A 96 11.27 -7.73 -10.40
N THR A 97 11.92 -6.55 -10.46
CA THR A 97 11.62 -5.46 -9.50
C THR A 97 11.08 -4.20 -10.16
N PHE A 98 9.97 -3.72 -9.61
CA PHE A 98 9.22 -2.55 -10.06
C PHE A 98 9.10 -1.56 -8.91
N VAL A 99 9.28 -0.28 -9.20
CA VAL A 99 9.06 0.81 -8.26
C VAL A 99 7.85 1.61 -8.76
N LEU A 100 6.78 1.58 -7.99
CA LEU A 100 5.52 2.27 -8.27
C LEU A 100 5.48 3.54 -7.43
N GLN A 101 5.52 4.70 -8.08
CA GLN A 101 5.61 5.99 -7.41
C GLN A 101 4.28 6.73 -7.51
N ASP A 102 3.74 7.12 -6.36
CA ASP A 102 2.58 8.01 -6.24
C ASP A 102 3.06 9.34 -5.63
N ASN A 103 2.97 10.42 -6.40
CA ASN A 103 3.46 11.75 -6.04
C ASN A 103 2.54 12.48 -5.05
N ARG A 104 1.27 12.08 -4.99
CA ARG A 104 0.24 12.69 -4.14
C ARG A 104 -0.64 11.57 -3.59
N PHE A 105 -0.03 10.74 -2.75
CA PHE A 105 -0.72 9.57 -2.22
C PHE A 105 -1.85 10.03 -1.30
N ARG A 106 -3.08 9.76 -1.75
CA ARG A 106 -4.26 10.48 -1.24
C ARG A 106 -4.51 10.26 0.25
N TRP A 107 -4.29 9.04 0.74
CA TRP A 107 -4.45 8.71 2.16
C TRP A 107 -3.39 9.35 3.08
N LEU A 108 -2.31 9.91 2.54
CA LEU A 108 -1.35 10.70 3.30
C LEU A 108 -1.51 12.21 3.09
N ALA A 109 -2.33 12.65 2.14
CA ALA A 109 -2.44 14.07 1.75
C ALA A 109 -2.96 14.97 2.88
N HIS A 110 -3.75 14.42 3.80
CA HIS A 110 -4.34 15.13 4.93
C HIS A 110 -3.61 14.89 6.27
N MET A 111 -2.48 14.19 6.26
CA MET A 111 -1.65 14.01 7.45
C MET A 111 -0.62 15.14 7.54
N SER A 112 -0.58 15.84 8.67
CA SER A 112 0.50 16.78 8.97
C SER A 112 1.79 16.00 9.26
N VAL A 113 2.57 15.71 8.23
CA VAL A 113 3.91 15.15 8.39
C VAL A 113 4.86 16.30 8.69
N ASP A 114 5.54 16.28 9.84
CA ASP A 114 6.63 17.22 10.12
C ASP A 114 7.81 16.90 9.16
N PRO A 115 8.18 17.82 8.25
CA PRO A 115 9.22 17.58 7.25
C PRO A 115 10.62 17.40 7.83
N SER A 116 10.86 17.77 9.09
CA SER A 116 12.17 17.71 9.72
C SER A 116 12.62 16.29 10.14
N LEU A 117 11.73 15.30 10.04
CA LEU A 117 11.89 13.99 10.68
C LEU A 117 12.14 12.81 9.71
N VAL A 118 12.26 13.06 8.40
CA VAL A 118 12.18 12.03 7.32
C VAL A 118 13.54 11.56 6.77
N THR A 119 14.67 11.93 7.37
CA THR A 119 16.01 11.72 6.76
C THR A 119 16.56 10.29 6.76
N THR A 120 15.79 9.24 7.09
CA THR A 120 16.38 7.89 7.24
C THR A 120 15.67 6.80 6.44
N GLY A 121 16.15 6.58 5.20
CA GLY A 121 16.40 5.25 4.61
C GLY A 121 15.23 4.31 4.29
N SER A 122 15.47 3.39 3.35
CA SER A 122 14.50 2.38 2.90
C SER A 122 14.03 1.46 4.05
N VAL A 123 12.72 1.32 4.20
CA VAL A 123 12.09 0.50 5.26
C VAL A 123 12.11 -0.97 4.85
N GLN A 124 13.22 -1.65 5.13
CA GLN A 124 13.37 -3.09 4.88
C GLN A 124 13.51 -3.92 6.17
N ASP A 125 13.81 -3.29 7.31
CA ASP A 125 14.17 -4.00 8.54
C ASP A 125 13.49 -3.38 9.79
N PRO A 126 12.74 -4.16 10.61
CA PRO A 126 12.10 -3.68 11.84
C PRO A 126 13.09 -3.17 12.91
N SER A 127 14.37 -3.54 12.80
CA SER A 127 15.40 -3.29 13.82
C SER A 127 16.10 -1.92 13.70
N ALA A 128 16.03 -1.25 12.54
CA ALA A 128 16.66 0.05 12.30
C ALA A 128 15.78 1.25 12.71
N MET A 129 14.68 1.00 13.42
CA MET A 129 13.60 1.97 13.66
C MET A 129 13.80 2.86 14.90
N ALA A 130 14.86 2.66 15.70
CA ALA A 130 14.94 3.20 17.06
C ALA A 130 15.07 4.74 17.19
N GLU A 131 15.24 5.51 16.11
CA GLU A 131 15.68 6.91 16.24
C GLU A 131 14.68 7.99 15.77
N ASN A 132 13.48 7.68 15.27
CA ASN A 132 12.51 8.74 14.92
C ASN A 132 11.03 8.31 14.97
N GLU A 133 10.34 8.68 16.05
CA GLU A 133 8.95 8.32 16.36
C GLU A 133 7.94 8.77 15.27
N ALA A 134 8.20 9.88 14.59
CA ALA A 134 7.32 10.42 13.53
C ALA A 134 7.55 9.79 12.14
N ALA A 135 8.79 9.41 11.80
CA ALA A 135 9.09 8.63 10.60
C ALA A 135 8.51 7.22 10.72
N GLN A 136 8.55 6.64 11.93
CA GLN A 136 7.82 5.41 12.23
C GLN A 136 6.32 5.59 11.97
N ALA A 137 5.71 6.65 12.51
CA ALA A 137 4.26 6.88 12.35
C ALA A 137 3.84 7.02 10.89
N THR A 138 4.57 7.77 10.07
CA THR A 138 4.24 7.93 8.64
C THR A 138 4.51 6.65 7.84
N GLY A 139 5.61 5.95 8.14
CA GLY A 139 5.89 4.63 7.57
C GLY A 139 4.79 3.61 7.89
N LEU A 140 4.22 3.67 9.10
CA LEU A 140 3.14 2.78 9.55
C LEU A 140 1.88 2.88 8.68
N HIS A 141 1.51 4.07 8.23
CA HIS A 141 0.40 4.28 7.30
C HIS A 141 0.62 3.64 5.92
N LEU A 142 1.88 3.42 5.51
CA LEU A 142 2.21 2.82 4.21
C LEU A 142 2.29 1.29 4.22
N TYR A 143 2.31 0.64 5.40
CA TYR A 143 2.28 -0.82 5.47
C TYR A 143 0.96 -1.42 4.98
N PHE A 144 -0.15 -0.72 5.19
CA PHE A 144 -1.45 -1.17 4.70
C PHE A 144 -1.54 -1.17 3.16
N PRO A 145 -1.22 -0.07 2.43
CA PRO A 145 -1.17 -0.11 0.96
C PRO A 145 -0.09 -1.06 0.43
N CYS A 146 1.06 -1.23 1.11
CA CYS A 146 2.01 -2.32 0.81
C CYS A 146 1.32 -3.70 0.85
N GLY A 147 0.56 -3.96 1.91
CA GLY A 147 -0.24 -5.16 2.07
C GLY A 147 -1.22 -5.34 0.92
N ILE A 148 -1.97 -4.29 0.57
CA ILE A 148 -2.95 -4.33 -0.53
C ILE A 148 -2.29 -4.76 -1.84
N ILE A 149 -1.18 -4.11 -2.23
CA ILE A 149 -0.47 -4.43 -3.48
C ILE A 149 -0.01 -5.90 -3.47
N ARG A 150 0.59 -6.34 -2.35
CA ARG A 150 1.08 -7.72 -2.18
C ARG A 150 -0.06 -8.74 -2.25
N GLY A 151 -1.18 -8.46 -1.58
CA GLY A 151 -2.35 -9.33 -1.55
C GLY A 151 -2.99 -9.47 -2.92
N ALA A 152 -3.13 -8.35 -3.63
CA ALA A 152 -3.66 -8.34 -4.99
C ALA A 152 -2.77 -9.16 -5.92
N LEU A 153 -1.46 -8.90 -5.96
CA LEU A 153 -0.53 -9.66 -6.83
C LEU A 153 -0.45 -11.15 -6.46
N SER A 154 -0.51 -11.48 -5.16
CA SER A 154 -0.56 -12.88 -4.71
C SER A 154 -1.78 -13.62 -5.24
N ASN A 155 -2.96 -12.99 -5.24
CA ASN A 155 -4.18 -13.58 -5.78
C ASN A 155 -4.11 -13.74 -7.32
N LEU A 156 -3.35 -12.89 -8.01
CA LEU A 156 -3.07 -13.02 -9.44
C LEU A 156 -1.99 -14.07 -9.75
N GLY A 157 -1.54 -14.84 -8.76
CA GLY A 157 -0.53 -15.88 -8.92
C GLY A 157 0.91 -15.35 -9.02
N ILE A 158 1.16 -14.11 -8.59
CA ILE A 158 2.48 -13.47 -8.63
C ILE A 158 2.97 -13.28 -7.20
N PRO A 159 3.70 -14.25 -6.65
CA PRO A 159 4.29 -14.11 -5.33
C PRO A 159 5.31 -12.97 -5.35
N CYS A 160 5.16 -12.01 -4.44
CA CYS A 160 6.05 -10.87 -4.36
C CYS A 160 6.28 -10.42 -2.91
N GLU A 161 7.36 -9.67 -2.71
CA GLU A 161 7.50 -8.78 -1.57
C GLU A 161 7.22 -7.34 -2.00
N VAL A 162 6.62 -6.59 -1.08
CA VAL A 162 6.36 -5.16 -1.26
C VAL A 162 6.90 -4.42 -0.05
N SER A 163 7.76 -3.44 -0.31
CA SER A 163 8.29 -2.49 0.67
C SER A 163 8.03 -1.07 0.20
N THR A 164 8.24 -0.11 1.10
CA THR A 164 8.08 1.33 0.81
C THR A 164 9.37 2.09 1.00
N ASP A 165 9.56 3.06 0.12
CA ASP A 165 10.56 4.10 0.25
C ASP A 165 9.86 5.43 0.55
N ILE A 166 10.21 6.02 1.69
CA ILE A 166 9.63 7.26 2.25
C ILE A 166 10.57 8.47 2.10
N SER A 167 11.67 8.34 1.35
CA SER A 167 12.69 9.38 1.25
C SER A 167 12.18 10.70 0.65
N ASN A 168 11.01 10.71 -0.01
CA ASN A 168 10.49 11.86 -0.75
C ASN A 168 9.04 12.25 -0.37
N LEU A 169 8.64 12.09 0.89
CA LEU A 169 7.29 12.49 1.33
C LEU A 169 6.96 13.94 0.91
N PRO A 170 5.71 14.22 0.46
CA PRO A 170 4.52 13.36 0.48
C PRO A 170 4.44 12.34 -0.66
N ALA A 171 5.40 12.33 -1.59
CA ALA A 171 5.48 11.28 -2.60
C ALA A 171 5.94 9.96 -1.95
N CYS A 172 5.27 8.86 -2.26
CA CYS A 172 5.65 7.54 -1.78
C CYS A 172 6.00 6.63 -2.95
N SER A 173 6.92 5.70 -2.71
CA SER A 173 7.30 4.68 -3.67
C SER A 173 7.11 3.29 -3.08
N PHE A 174 6.38 2.44 -3.80
CA PHE A 174 6.20 1.03 -3.46
C PHE A 174 7.15 0.20 -4.31
N VAL A 175 8.07 -0.51 -3.67
CA VAL A 175 9.03 -1.39 -4.33
C VAL A 175 8.46 -2.80 -4.31
N VAL A 176 8.08 -3.30 -5.49
CA VAL A 176 7.55 -4.64 -5.71
C VAL A 176 8.65 -5.53 -6.25
N CYS A 177 9.04 -6.55 -5.48
CA CYS A 177 10.00 -7.56 -5.88
C CYS A 177 9.30 -8.91 -6.10
N ILE A 178 9.23 -9.36 -7.35
CA ILE A 178 8.63 -10.65 -7.72
C ILE A 178 9.58 -11.77 -7.30
N LYS A 179 9.05 -12.79 -6.62
CA LYS A 179 9.79 -14.00 -6.26
C LYS A 179 9.84 -14.92 -7.48
N ALA A 180 11.03 -15.43 -7.76
CA ALA A 180 11.25 -16.45 -8.80
C ALA A 180 10.65 -17.80 -8.38
#